data_AF-A0A4P7KVX9-F1
#
_entry.id   AF-A0A4P7KVX9-F1
#
_cell.length_a   1.000
_cell.length_b   1.000
_cell.length_c   1.000
_cell.angle_alpha   90.00
_cell.angle_beta   90.00
_cell.angle_gamma   90.00
#
_symmetry.space_group_name_H-M   'P 1'
#
loop_
_entity.id
_entity.type
_entity.pdbx_description
1 polymer ?
#
loop_
_entity_poly.entity_id
_entity_poly.type
_entity_poly.pdbx_seq_one_letter_code
_entity_poly.pdbx_strand_id
1 'polypeptide(L)'
;MIDSQTIATVKSTIPLIVSTGPKLTAHFYQRMFQHNPELKDIFNMSHQINGDQREALFNAICAYAANIDNVSALLPAVEKIAHKHASLNIKPEHYSIVGRHLLHTIDELFQPGKEIIDAWAKAFDVLADIFINREEQIYKTNEENIGGWRGLRRFKVAKKIPRSETITSFQFIPADGNEIVDFLPGQYLTIYLQDREKLTNQQIRQYSLTNAPNGESYCIAVKREENGSVSNYLHNNIKEGDIVKLAPPCGDFFWQ
;
A
#
# COMPACT_ATOMS: atom_id res chain seq x y z
N MET A 1 6.97 1.71 -24.79
CA MET A 1 7.08 3.17 -25.01
C MET A 1 5.75 3.69 -25.52
N ILE A 2 5.30 4.82 -24.99
CA ILE A 2 4.04 5.46 -25.41
C ILE A 2 4.32 6.29 -26.67
N ASP A 3 3.47 6.18 -27.69
CA ASP A 3 3.58 6.99 -28.90
C ASP A 3 3.11 8.44 -28.69
N SER A 4 3.58 9.36 -29.53
CA SER A 4 3.29 10.80 -29.40
C SER A 4 1.81 11.14 -29.47
N GLN A 5 1.00 10.37 -30.21
CA GLN A 5 -0.45 10.60 -30.31
C GLN A 5 -1.15 10.22 -29.01
N THR A 6 -0.76 9.10 -28.39
CA THR A 6 -1.25 8.69 -27.07
C THR A 6 -0.89 9.74 -26.00
N ILE A 7 0.34 10.25 -26.00
CA ILE A 7 0.76 11.32 -25.07
C ILE A 7 -0.10 12.57 -25.24
N ALA A 8 -0.30 13.03 -26.48
CA ALA A 8 -1.10 14.22 -26.77
C ALA A 8 -2.57 14.04 -26.33
N THR A 9 -3.14 12.85 -26.54
CA THR A 9 -4.52 12.52 -26.17
C THR A 9 -4.71 12.50 -24.65
N VAL A 10 -3.78 11.89 -23.92
CA VAL A 10 -3.81 11.90 -22.45
C VAL A 10 -3.69 13.34 -21.95
N LYS A 11 -2.70 14.10 -22.42
CA LYS A 11 -2.49 15.49 -21.99
C LYS A 11 -3.70 16.40 -22.25
N SER A 12 -4.34 16.27 -23.41
CA SER A 12 -5.51 17.09 -23.76
C SER A 12 -6.76 16.75 -22.94
N THR A 13 -6.83 15.55 -22.36
CA THR A 13 -7.98 15.07 -21.57
C THR A 13 -7.78 15.18 -20.06
N ILE A 14 -6.58 15.53 -19.57
CA ILE A 14 -6.33 15.82 -18.15
C ILE A 14 -7.27 16.88 -17.57
N PRO A 15 -7.51 18.04 -18.22
CA PRO A 15 -8.37 19.07 -17.63
C PRO A 15 -9.79 18.56 -17.35
N LEU A 16 -10.31 17.65 -18.18
CA LEU A 16 -11.60 17.01 -17.97
C LEU A 16 -11.59 16.14 -16.71
N ILE A 17 -10.57 15.29 -16.54
CA ILE A 17 -10.41 14.45 -15.33
C ILE A 17 -10.24 15.31 -14.08
N VAL A 18 -9.44 16.37 -14.15
CA VAL A 18 -9.24 17.31 -13.04
C VAL A 18 -10.55 18.00 -12.66
N SER A 19 -11.38 18.37 -13.63
CA SER A 19 -12.66 19.06 -13.40
C SER A 19 -13.68 18.24 -12.60
N THR A 20 -13.59 16.92 -12.65
CA THR A 20 -14.44 16.00 -11.87
C THR A 20 -14.17 16.03 -10.38
N GLY A 21 -12.94 16.40 -10.00
CA GLY A 21 -12.47 16.38 -8.62
C GLY A 21 -12.73 15.04 -7.90
N PRO A 22 -13.12 15.07 -6.61
CA PRO A 22 -13.32 13.87 -5.80
C PRO A 22 -14.44 12.91 -6.26
N LYS A 23 -15.31 13.34 -7.20
CA LYS A 23 -16.41 12.49 -7.69
C LYS A 23 -15.90 11.29 -8.49
N LEU A 24 -14.84 11.49 -9.28
CA LEU A 24 -14.24 10.43 -10.07
C LEU A 24 -13.70 9.32 -9.18
N THR A 25 -12.94 9.66 -8.14
CA THR A 25 -12.40 8.65 -7.23
C THR A 25 -13.46 8.01 -6.36
N ALA A 26 -14.51 8.75 -5.96
CA ALA A 26 -15.65 8.16 -5.27
C ALA A 26 -16.34 7.06 -6.12
N HIS A 27 -16.62 7.36 -7.39
CA HIS A 27 -17.23 6.39 -8.32
C HIS A 27 -16.31 5.20 -8.58
N PHE A 28 -15.02 5.45 -8.79
CA PHE A 28 -13.99 4.42 -8.94
C PHE A 28 -13.98 3.42 -7.76
N TYR A 29 -13.90 3.92 -6.51
CA TYR A 29 -13.86 3.06 -5.34
C TYR A 29 -15.17 2.30 -5.13
N GLN A 30 -16.32 2.95 -5.36
CA GLN A 30 -17.62 2.29 -5.29
C GLN A 30 -17.66 1.12 -6.28
N ARG A 31 -17.31 1.37 -7.54
CA ARG A 31 -17.28 0.36 -8.60
C ARG A 31 -16.33 -0.78 -8.26
N MET A 32 -15.12 -0.45 -7.83
CA MET A 32 -14.10 -1.44 -7.50
C MET A 32 -14.55 -2.34 -6.36
N PHE A 33 -15.03 -1.79 -5.24
CA PHE A 33 -15.44 -2.61 -4.09
C PHE A 33 -16.77 -3.34 -4.27
N GLN A 34 -17.60 -2.93 -5.22
CA GLN A 34 -18.81 -3.66 -5.60
C GLN A 34 -18.48 -4.93 -6.40
N HIS A 35 -17.54 -4.85 -7.34
CA HIS A 35 -17.19 -5.97 -8.23
C HIS A 35 -16.02 -6.82 -7.71
N ASN A 36 -15.19 -6.25 -6.84
CA ASN A 36 -14.01 -6.86 -6.24
C ASN A 36 -14.01 -6.62 -4.71
N PRO A 37 -15.01 -7.15 -3.97
CA PRO A 37 -15.15 -6.92 -2.53
C PRO A 37 -13.97 -7.46 -1.71
N GLU A 38 -13.22 -8.43 -2.21
CA GLU A 38 -12.01 -8.97 -1.62
C GLU A 38 -10.93 -7.91 -1.38
N LEU A 39 -10.90 -6.84 -2.19
CA LEU A 39 -9.95 -5.75 -2.01
C LEU A 39 -10.17 -4.98 -0.70
N LYS A 40 -11.33 -5.12 -0.04
CA LYS A 40 -11.57 -4.55 1.30
C LYS A 40 -10.67 -5.16 2.38
N ASP A 41 -10.11 -6.35 2.14
CA ASP A 41 -9.11 -6.99 3.01
C ASP A 41 -7.68 -6.42 2.81
N ILE A 42 -7.48 -5.55 1.82
CA ILE A 42 -6.20 -4.86 1.52
C ILE A 42 -6.30 -3.36 1.85
N PHE A 43 -7.38 -2.72 1.40
CA PHE A 43 -7.57 -1.28 1.56
C PHE A 43 -7.93 -0.90 3.01
N ASN A 44 -7.44 0.26 3.44
CA ASN A 44 -7.83 0.83 4.73
C ASN A 44 -9.23 1.47 4.62
N MET A 45 -10.25 0.71 5.01
CA MET A 45 -11.64 1.17 4.94
C MET A 45 -11.93 2.41 5.81
N SER A 46 -11.17 2.66 6.88
CA SER A 46 -11.34 3.88 7.68
C SER A 46 -10.94 5.14 6.90
N HIS A 47 -9.89 5.08 6.07
CA HIS A 47 -9.51 6.20 5.20
C HIS A 47 -10.50 6.38 4.03
N GLN A 48 -11.16 5.31 3.60
CA GLN A 48 -12.21 5.39 2.57
C GLN A 48 -13.46 6.12 3.05
N ILE A 49 -13.74 6.07 4.35
CA ILE A 49 -14.84 6.81 4.98
C ILE A 49 -14.46 8.29 5.13
N ASN A 50 -13.20 8.58 5.49
CA ASN A 50 -12.74 9.95 5.77
C ASN A 50 -12.32 10.76 4.52
N GLY A 51 -12.10 10.10 3.36
CA GLY A 51 -11.86 10.76 2.08
C GLY A 51 -10.40 10.93 1.68
N ASP A 52 -9.44 10.95 2.62
CA ASP A 52 -8.01 11.19 2.35
C ASP A 52 -7.40 10.24 1.30
N GLN A 53 -7.81 8.96 1.29
CA GLN A 53 -7.30 7.98 0.32
C GLN A 53 -7.87 8.22 -1.11
N ARG A 54 -9.06 8.83 -1.21
CA ARG A 54 -9.68 9.17 -2.50
C ARG A 54 -8.92 10.29 -3.20
N GLU A 55 -8.31 11.17 -2.43
CA GLU A 55 -7.52 12.29 -2.97
C GLU A 55 -6.13 11.84 -3.43
N ALA A 56 -5.46 10.97 -2.67
CA ALA A 56 -4.11 10.51 -3.00
C ALA A 56 -4.02 9.79 -4.36
N LEU A 57 -4.96 8.86 -4.66
CA LEU A 57 -4.99 8.15 -5.94
C LEU A 57 -5.26 9.12 -7.11
N PHE A 58 -6.21 10.04 -6.93
CA PHE A 58 -6.52 11.06 -7.93
C PHE A 58 -5.30 11.91 -8.26
N ASN A 59 -4.65 12.43 -7.22
CA ASN A 59 -3.48 13.29 -7.36
C ASN A 59 -2.31 12.55 -8.02
N ALA A 60 -2.13 11.25 -7.73
CA ALA A 60 -1.09 10.43 -8.37
C ALA A 60 -1.35 10.25 -9.88
N ILE A 61 -2.60 9.98 -10.28
CA ILE A 61 -2.98 9.85 -11.70
C ILE A 61 -2.78 11.19 -12.43
N CYS A 62 -3.24 12.29 -11.84
CA CYS A 62 -3.06 13.63 -12.41
C CYS A 62 -1.57 14.01 -12.53
N ALA A 63 -0.76 13.72 -11.50
CA ALA A 63 0.68 13.99 -11.53
C ALA A 63 1.40 13.13 -12.59
N TYR A 64 1.02 11.85 -12.72
CA TYR A 64 1.55 11.00 -13.77
C TYR A 64 1.19 11.51 -15.16
N ALA A 65 -0.09 11.80 -15.40
CA ALA A 65 -0.55 12.26 -16.70
C ALA A 65 0.12 13.59 -17.10
N ALA A 66 0.33 14.50 -16.14
CA ALA A 66 1.04 15.76 -16.37
C ALA A 66 2.53 15.56 -16.74
N ASN A 67 3.15 14.46 -16.32
CA ASN A 67 4.57 14.14 -16.53
C ASN A 67 4.76 12.88 -17.41
N ILE A 68 3.78 12.53 -18.25
CA ILE A 68 3.80 11.29 -19.04
C ILE A 68 4.98 11.20 -20.01
N ASP A 69 5.55 12.35 -20.41
CA ASP A 69 6.75 12.49 -21.24
C ASP A 69 8.05 12.69 -20.44
N ASN A 70 7.96 12.81 -19.11
CA ASN A 70 9.09 12.97 -18.21
C ASN A 70 8.94 12.10 -16.96
N VAL A 71 8.81 10.79 -17.18
CA VAL A 71 8.55 9.81 -16.11
C VAL A 71 9.68 9.76 -15.08
N SER A 72 10.91 10.13 -15.45
CA SER A 72 12.05 10.19 -14.52
C SER A 72 11.81 11.18 -13.37
N ALA A 73 11.03 12.25 -13.59
CA ALA A 73 10.64 13.19 -12.54
C ALA A 73 9.77 12.56 -11.44
N LEU A 74 9.13 11.42 -11.73
CA LEU A 74 8.26 10.71 -10.79
C LEU A 74 9.00 9.65 -9.98
N LEU A 75 10.26 9.34 -10.31
CA LEU A 75 11.01 8.25 -9.68
C LEU A 75 11.03 8.33 -8.14
N PRO A 76 11.25 9.50 -7.50
CA PRO A 76 11.21 9.58 -6.04
C PRO A 76 9.83 9.24 -5.46
N ALA A 77 8.74 9.63 -6.14
CA ALA A 77 7.39 9.31 -5.70
C ALA A 77 7.05 7.84 -5.94
N VAL A 78 7.48 7.28 -7.08
CA VAL A 78 7.36 5.86 -7.41
C VAL A 78 8.07 5.02 -6.36
N GLU A 79 9.28 5.39 -5.94
CA GLU A 79 10.04 4.66 -4.92
C GLU A 79 9.29 4.55 -3.60
N LYS A 80 8.81 5.69 -3.09
CA LYS A 80 8.02 5.78 -1.87
C LYS A 80 6.76 4.91 -1.93
N ILE A 81 6.04 4.96 -3.04
CA ILE A 81 4.80 4.21 -3.24
C ILE A 81 5.11 2.71 -3.43
N ALA A 82 6.16 2.34 -4.15
CA ALA A 82 6.57 0.95 -4.37
C ALA A 82 6.92 0.27 -3.04
N HIS A 83 7.64 0.94 -2.12
CA HIS A 83 7.84 0.42 -0.77
C HIS A 83 6.53 0.22 0.00
N LYS A 84 5.59 1.16 -0.13
CA LYS A 84 4.27 1.02 0.49
C LYS A 84 3.53 -0.19 -0.08
N HIS A 85 3.51 -0.35 -1.40
CA HIS A 85 2.86 -1.46 -2.10
C HIS A 85 3.49 -2.81 -1.76
N ALA A 86 4.83 -2.88 -1.72
CA ALA A 86 5.56 -4.06 -1.29
C ALA A 86 5.14 -4.49 0.13
N SER A 87 5.02 -3.52 1.04
CA SER A 87 4.56 -3.77 2.41
C SER A 87 3.11 -4.28 2.49
N LEU A 88 2.28 -3.88 1.52
CA LEU A 88 0.88 -4.29 1.35
C LEU A 88 0.72 -5.57 0.50
N ASN A 89 1.83 -6.19 0.07
CA ASN A 89 1.84 -7.36 -0.80
C ASN A 89 1.02 -7.17 -2.09
N ILE A 90 1.09 -5.99 -2.69
CA ILE A 90 0.44 -5.72 -3.99
C ILE A 90 1.08 -6.60 -5.07
N LYS A 91 0.25 -7.18 -5.93
CA LYS A 91 0.63 -8.12 -6.99
C LYS A 91 0.30 -7.55 -8.36
N PRO A 92 0.95 -8.03 -9.44
CA PRO A 92 0.64 -7.63 -10.80
C PRO A 92 -0.85 -7.75 -11.14
N GLU A 93 -1.54 -8.80 -10.68
CA GLU A 93 -2.97 -8.97 -10.92
C GLU A 93 -3.86 -7.85 -10.32
N HIS A 94 -3.41 -7.17 -9.25
CA HIS A 94 -4.14 -6.05 -8.68
C HIS A 94 -4.15 -4.84 -9.60
N TYR A 95 -3.09 -4.62 -10.39
CA TYR A 95 -3.03 -3.52 -11.35
C TYR A 95 -4.08 -3.68 -12.44
N SER A 96 -4.28 -4.90 -12.96
CA SER A 96 -5.32 -5.17 -13.96
C SER A 96 -6.72 -4.89 -13.42
N ILE A 97 -6.97 -5.16 -12.13
CA ILE A 97 -8.26 -4.83 -11.48
C ILE A 97 -8.44 -3.31 -11.38
N VAL A 98 -7.42 -2.60 -10.88
CA VAL A 98 -7.44 -1.14 -10.74
C VAL A 98 -7.61 -0.46 -12.09
N GLY A 99 -6.81 -0.83 -13.09
CA GLY A 99 -6.86 -0.24 -14.44
C GLY A 99 -8.23 -0.40 -15.08
N ARG A 100 -8.81 -1.61 -15.03
CA ARG A 100 -10.17 -1.88 -15.52
C ARG A 100 -11.21 -0.97 -14.86
N HIS A 101 -11.20 -0.84 -13.54
CA HIS A 101 -12.17 0.01 -12.84
C HIS A 101 -11.95 1.50 -13.10
N LEU A 102 -10.70 1.93 -13.27
CA LEU A 102 -10.38 3.32 -13.61
C LEU A 102 -10.90 3.67 -15.01
N LEU A 103 -10.59 2.85 -16.01
CA LEU A 103 -11.02 3.08 -17.40
C LEU A 103 -12.53 3.06 -17.53
N HIS A 104 -13.22 2.10 -16.92
CA HIS A 104 -14.68 2.09 -16.91
C HIS A 104 -15.28 3.29 -16.18
N THR A 105 -14.65 3.77 -15.10
CA THR A 105 -15.11 4.98 -14.41
C THR A 105 -15.03 6.21 -15.33
N ILE A 106 -13.94 6.34 -16.09
CA ILE A 106 -13.78 7.41 -17.07
C ILE A 106 -14.84 7.28 -18.17
N ASP A 107 -15.08 6.06 -18.67
CA ASP A 107 -16.06 5.81 -19.72
C ASP A 107 -17.50 6.09 -19.25
N GLU A 108 -17.88 5.63 -18.06
CA GLU A 108 -19.21 5.82 -17.48
C GLU A 108 -19.52 7.30 -17.18
N LEU A 109 -18.51 8.10 -16.80
CA LEU A 109 -18.71 9.51 -16.44
C LEU A 109 -18.62 10.48 -17.62
N PHE A 110 -17.78 10.20 -18.61
CA PHE A 110 -17.50 11.16 -19.70
C PHE A 110 -17.87 10.65 -21.09
N GLN A 111 -18.02 9.34 -21.27
CA GLN A 111 -18.23 8.70 -22.56
C GLN A 111 -17.28 9.27 -23.65
N PRO A 112 -15.96 9.35 -23.39
CA PRO A 112 -15.06 10.13 -24.23
C PRO A 112 -14.79 9.47 -25.60
N GLY A 113 -15.28 8.24 -25.80
CA GLY A 113 -15.05 7.46 -27.00
C GLY A 113 -13.82 6.57 -26.89
N LYS A 114 -13.81 5.53 -27.74
CA LYS A 114 -12.85 4.43 -27.69
C LYS A 114 -11.39 4.87 -27.81
N GLU A 115 -11.10 5.86 -28.66
CA GLU A 115 -9.74 6.34 -28.88
C GLU A 115 -9.12 6.94 -27.59
N ILE A 116 -9.90 7.70 -26.83
CA ILE A 116 -9.44 8.29 -25.56
C ILE A 116 -9.25 7.18 -24.51
N ILE A 117 -10.19 6.24 -24.40
CA ILE A 117 -10.06 5.12 -23.46
C ILE A 117 -8.85 4.25 -23.78
N ASP A 118 -8.60 3.94 -25.06
CA ASP A 118 -7.43 3.17 -25.51
C ASP A 118 -6.12 3.91 -25.19
N ALA A 119 -6.10 5.24 -25.32
CA ALA A 119 -4.94 6.05 -24.95
C ALA A 119 -4.66 6.03 -23.43
N TRP A 120 -5.70 6.16 -22.61
CA TRP A 120 -5.58 6.05 -21.15
C TRP A 120 -5.18 4.65 -20.70
N ALA A 121 -5.66 3.61 -21.37
CA ALA A 121 -5.27 2.23 -21.10
C ALA A 121 -3.77 2.03 -21.30
N LYS A 122 -3.24 2.44 -22.46
CA LYS A 122 -1.79 2.38 -22.75
C LYS A 122 -0.96 3.17 -21.72
N ALA A 123 -1.43 4.34 -21.32
CA ALA A 123 -0.74 5.16 -20.32
C ALA A 123 -0.75 4.48 -18.94
N PHE A 124 -1.88 3.90 -18.54
CA PHE A 124 -1.97 3.14 -17.30
C PHE A 124 -1.03 1.94 -17.30
N ASP A 125 -0.99 1.17 -18.39
CA ASP A 125 -0.14 -0.03 -18.49
C ASP A 125 1.34 0.32 -18.30
N VAL A 126 1.82 1.43 -18.88
CA VAL A 126 3.21 1.87 -18.70
C VAL A 126 3.50 2.25 -17.25
N LEU A 127 2.59 2.95 -16.58
CA LEU A 127 2.75 3.25 -15.15
C LEU A 127 2.72 1.98 -14.29
N ALA A 128 1.79 1.06 -14.58
CA ALA A 128 1.67 -0.22 -13.91
C ALA A 128 2.96 -1.03 -14.03
N ASP A 129 3.54 -1.12 -15.23
CA ASP A 129 4.81 -1.81 -15.48
C ASP A 129 5.96 -1.22 -14.66
N ILE A 130 6.03 0.11 -14.52
CA ILE A 130 7.06 0.76 -13.69
C ILE A 130 6.95 0.32 -12.23
N PHE A 131 5.72 0.36 -11.68
CA PHE A 131 5.49 -0.09 -10.31
C PHE A 131 5.75 -1.58 -10.13
N ILE A 132 5.20 -2.43 -11.01
CA ILE A 132 5.37 -3.88 -10.95
C ILE A 132 6.85 -4.25 -10.96
N ASN A 133 7.64 -3.66 -11.86
CA ASN A 133 9.07 -3.92 -11.93
C ASN A 133 9.81 -3.45 -10.68
N ARG A 134 9.48 -2.27 -10.15
CA ARG A 134 10.15 -1.77 -8.94
C ARG A 134 9.76 -2.56 -7.70
N GLU A 135 8.50 -2.91 -7.55
CA GLU A 135 8.00 -3.75 -6.46
C GLU A 135 8.61 -5.15 -6.52
N GLU A 136 8.76 -5.73 -7.70
CA GLU A 136 9.46 -7.02 -7.86
C GLU A 136 10.91 -6.95 -7.37
N GLN A 137 11.63 -5.86 -7.68
CA GLN A 137 12.98 -5.67 -7.16
C GLN A 137 12.99 -5.62 -5.63
N ILE A 138 12.06 -4.89 -5.02
CA ILE A 138 11.93 -4.82 -3.55
C ILE A 138 11.61 -6.20 -2.97
N TYR A 139 10.67 -6.93 -3.57
CA TYR A 139 10.32 -8.30 -3.14
C TYR A 139 11.51 -9.23 -3.21
N LYS A 140 12.25 -9.21 -4.31
CA LYS A 140 13.41 -10.05 -4.54
C LYS A 140 14.53 -9.73 -3.55
N THR A 141 14.85 -8.44 -3.35
CA THR A 141 15.83 -8.02 -2.34
C THR A 141 15.43 -8.49 -0.94
N ASN A 142 14.16 -8.35 -0.57
CA ASN A 142 13.68 -8.80 0.73
C ASN A 142 13.73 -10.33 0.91
N GLU A 143 13.59 -11.09 -0.17
CA GLU A 143 13.64 -12.57 -0.17
C GLU A 143 15.06 -13.11 -0.17
N GLU A 144 15.98 -12.48 -0.90
CA GLU A 144 17.36 -12.94 -1.08
C GLU A 144 18.28 -12.59 0.09
N ASN A 145 17.92 -11.59 0.90
CA ASN A 145 18.68 -11.23 2.10
C ASN A 145 18.62 -12.35 3.16
N ILE A 146 19.67 -12.48 3.96
CA ILE A 146 19.73 -13.43 5.08
C ILE A 146 18.59 -13.15 6.06
N GLY A 147 17.83 -14.19 6.44
CA GLY A 147 16.62 -14.05 7.27
C GLY A 147 15.43 -13.38 6.58
N GLY A 148 15.56 -13.07 5.28
CA GLY A 148 14.57 -12.47 4.40
C GLY A 148 13.41 -13.40 4.08
N TRP A 149 12.33 -12.82 3.57
CA TRP A 149 11.18 -13.56 3.07
C TRP A 149 10.35 -12.75 2.08
N ARG A 150 9.53 -13.46 1.29
CA ARG A 150 8.52 -12.87 0.43
C ARG A 150 7.12 -13.09 1.02
N GLY A 151 6.22 -12.11 0.89
CA GLY A 151 4.85 -12.27 1.35
C GLY A 151 4.68 -12.01 2.84
N LEU A 152 4.08 -12.97 3.55
CA LEU A 152 3.78 -12.88 4.97
C LEU A 152 4.47 -13.99 5.73
N ARG A 153 5.15 -13.64 6.82
CA ARG A 153 5.77 -14.59 7.75
C ARG A 153 5.12 -14.49 9.12
N ARG A 154 5.04 -15.61 9.82
CA ARG A 154 4.39 -15.71 11.14
C ARG A 154 5.39 -15.33 12.23
N PHE A 155 4.96 -14.44 13.11
CA PHE A 155 5.74 -13.97 14.24
C PHE A 155 4.94 -14.12 15.53
N LYS A 156 5.63 -14.51 16.59
CA LYS A 156 5.08 -14.56 17.94
C LYS A 156 5.28 -13.22 18.62
N VAL A 157 4.25 -12.74 19.32
CA VAL A 157 4.37 -11.61 20.25
C VAL A 157 5.15 -12.08 21.46
N ALA A 158 6.45 -11.79 21.49
CA ALA A 158 7.35 -12.19 22.55
C ALA A 158 7.13 -11.37 23.82
N LYS A 159 6.93 -10.06 23.65
CA LYS A 159 6.68 -9.12 24.76
C LYS A 159 5.65 -8.07 24.38
N LYS A 160 4.85 -7.66 25.35
CA LYS A 160 3.90 -6.54 25.25
C LYS A 160 4.09 -5.64 26.47
N ILE A 161 4.70 -4.48 26.25
CA ILE A 161 5.21 -3.63 27.33
C ILE A 161 4.50 -2.27 27.25
N PRO A 162 3.61 -1.93 28.21
CA PRO A 162 3.09 -0.58 28.33
C PRO A 162 4.24 0.42 28.53
N ARG A 163 4.26 1.50 27.75
CA ARG A 163 5.27 2.57 27.83
C ARG A 163 4.70 3.86 28.40
N SER A 164 3.41 4.10 28.16
CA SER A 164 2.62 5.18 28.74
C SER A 164 1.15 4.73 28.81
N GLU A 165 0.27 5.62 29.26
CA GLU A 165 -1.18 5.40 29.24
C GLU A 165 -1.73 5.10 27.84
N THR A 166 -1.08 5.64 26.79
CA THR A 166 -1.56 5.55 25.42
C THR A 166 -0.63 4.73 24.50
N ILE A 167 0.61 4.46 24.88
CA ILE A 167 1.59 3.77 24.03
C ILE A 167 1.96 2.42 24.64
N THR A 168 1.92 1.37 23.82
CA THR A 168 2.42 0.03 24.17
C THR A 168 3.41 -0.44 23.11
N SER A 169 4.55 -0.95 23.56
CA SER A 169 5.55 -1.59 22.71
C SER A 169 5.23 -3.08 22.52
N PHE A 170 5.47 -3.59 21.33
CA PHE A 170 5.35 -5.01 20.99
C PHE A 170 6.68 -5.48 20.44
N GLN A 171 7.20 -6.59 20.99
CA GLN A 171 8.36 -7.29 20.47
C GLN A 171 7.90 -8.55 19.75
N PHE A 172 8.41 -8.77 18.55
CA PHE A 172 8.09 -9.91 17.71
C PHE A 172 9.33 -10.76 17.48
N ILE A 173 9.19 -12.07 17.62
CA ILE A 173 10.20 -13.07 17.26
C ILE A 173 9.62 -14.02 16.20
N PRO A 174 10.44 -14.52 15.26
CA PRO A 174 9.98 -15.42 14.21
C PRO A 174 9.40 -16.70 14.82
N ALA A 175 8.19 -17.09 14.40
CA ALA A 175 7.51 -18.26 14.98
C ALA A 175 8.15 -19.60 14.55
N ASP A 176 8.92 -19.58 13.46
CA ASP A 176 9.67 -20.72 12.93
C ASP A 176 11.07 -20.87 13.56
N GLY A 177 11.52 -19.90 14.36
CA GLY A 177 12.83 -19.90 15.00
C GLY A 177 14.02 -19.61 14.08
N ASN A 178 13.79 -19.34 12.78
CA ASN A 178 14.85 -19.00 11.84
C ASN A 178 15.23 -17.52 11.94
N GLU A 179 16.38 -17.13 11.41
CA GLU A 179 16.86 -15.74 11.38
C GLU A 179 15.86 -14.75 10.75
N ILE A 180 16.02 -13.47 11.07
CA ILE A 180 15.22 -12.37 10.50
C ILE A 180 16.11 -11.38 9.75
N VAL A 181 15.57 -10.78 8.69
CA VAL A 181 16.30 -9.78 7.91
C VAL A 181 16.55 -8.50 8.70
N ASP A 182 17.72 -7.92 8.48
CA ASP A 182 18.10 -6.60 9.01
C ASP A 182 17.23 -5.48 8.40
N PHE A 183 17.30 -4.27 8.94
CA PHE A 183 16.56 -3.09 8.49
C PHE A 183 17.34 -1.80 8.75
N LEU A 184 17.00 -0.75 8.01
CA LEU A 184 17.61 0.57 8.21
C LEU A 184 16.80 1.40 9.22
N PRO A 185 17.44 2.12 10.17
CA PRO A 185 16.74 2.99 11.11
C PRO A 185 15.91 4.06 10.40
N GLY A 186 14.58 3.96 10.53
CA GLY A 186 13.59 4.80 9.85
C GLY A 186 12.56 3.99 9.05
N GLN A 187 12.91 2.75 8.68
CA GLN A 187 11.99 1.82 8.04
C GLN A 187 10.87 1.36 8.99
N TYR A 188 9.83 0.77 8.38
CA TYR A 188 8.66 0.30 9.08
C TYR A 188 8.38 -1.17 8.81
N LEU A 189 7.68 -1.79 9.76
CA LEU A 189 7.16 -3.14 9.70
C LEU A 189 5.66 -3.07 9.42
N THR A 190 5.14 -4.01 8.63
CA THR A 190 3.71 -4.04 8.31
C THR A 190 3.05 -5.26 8.93
N ILE A 191 2.04 -5.01 9.77
CA ILE A 191 1.27 -6.05 10.45
C ILE A 191 -0.06 -6.30 9.75
N TYR A 192 -0.36 -7.59 9.55
CA TYR A 192 -1.59 -8.09 8.97
C TYR A 192 -2.40 -8.77 10.08
N LEU A 193 -3.58 -8.23 10.36
CA LEU A 193 -4.48 -8.70 11.39
C LEU A 193 -5.75 -9.21 10.77
N GLN A 194 -6.08 -10.45 11.08
CA GLN A 194 -7.31 -11.10 10.65
C GLN A 194 -7.95 -11.76 11.87
N ASP A 195 -9.07 -11.23 12.31
CA ASP A 195 -9.94 -11.78 13.34
C ASP A 195 -11.36 -11.55 12.86
N ARG A 196 -12.01 -12.59 12.33
CA ARG A 196 -13.35 -12.47 11.72
C ARG A 196 -14.45 -12.24 12.76
N GLU A 197 -14.17 -12.42 14.05
CA GLU A 197 -15.13 -12.14 15.13
C GLU A 197 -15.11 -10.66 15.53
N LYS A 198 -13.95 -10.00 15.43
CA LYS A 198 -13.77 -8.61 15.90
C LYS A 198 -13.49 -7.59 14.80
N LEU A 199 -13.04 -8.03 13.64
CA LEU A 199 -12.70 -7.19 12.49
C LEU A 199 -13.51 -7.64 11.28
N THR A 200 -14.24 -6.70 10.68
CA THR A 200 -15.06 -6.96 9.49
C THR A 200 -14.22 -7.45 8.31
N ASN A 201 -13.07 -6.80 8.08
CA ASN A 201 -12.12 -7.13 7.03
C ASN A 201 -10.73 -7.26 7.66
N GLN A 202 -9.83 -7.98 7.00
CA GLN A 202 -8.42 -7.97 7.33
C GLN A 202 -7.91 -6.52 7.39
N GLN A 203 -7.11 -6.23 8.41
CA GLN A 203 -6.53 -4.91 8.60
C GLN A 203 -5.02 -4.98 8.44
N ILE A 204 -4.48 -4.05 7.66
CA ILE A 204 -3.05 -3.93 7.40
C ILE A 204 -2.58 -2.56 7.88
N ARG A 205 -1.56 -2.48 8.74
CA ARG A 205 -0.99 -1.21 9.21
C ARG A 205 0.52 -1.26 9.28
N GLN A 206 1.13 -0.12 8.98
CA GLN A 206 2.57 0.12 9.07
C GLN A 206 2.90 0.75 10.42
N TYR A 207 3.95 0.26 11.07
CA TYR A 207 4.51 0.84 12.29
C TYR A 207 6.03 0.90 12.15
N SER A 208 6.62 2.05 12.43
CA SER A 208 8.07 2.22 12.43
C SER A 208 8.74 1.25 13.39
N LEU A 209 9.90 0.73 12.99
CA LEU A 209 10.75 -0.08 13.85
C LEU A 209 11.40 0.83 14.89
N THR A 210 11.46 0.35 16.14
CA THR A 210 11.83 1.16 17.32
C THR A 210 13.03 0.63 18.09
N ASN A 211 13.60 -0.51 17.67
CA ASN A 211 14.88 -1.01 18.16
C ASN A 211 15.98 -0.82 17.11
N ALA A 212 17.23 -0.87 17.55
CA ALA A 212 18.33 -1.13 16.63
C ALA A 212 18.22 -2.56 16.08
N PRO A 213 18.63 -2.81 14.83
CA PRO A 213 18.66 -4.16 14.31
C PRO A 213 19.59 -5.05 15.12
N ASN A 214 19.15 -6.29 15.35
CA ASN A 214 19.86 -7.25 16.20
C ASN A 214 19.79 -8.68 15.66
N GLY A 215 19.16 -8.91 14.51
CA GLY A 215 19.00 -10.25 13.92
C GLY A 215 18.04 -11.20 14.67
N GLU A 216 17.42 -10.76 15.77
CA GLU A 216 16.63 -11.63 16.65
C GLU A 216 15.16 -11.21 16.78
N SER A 217 14.88 -9.91 16.81
CA SER A 217 13.52 -9.41 17.02
C SER A 217 13.25 -8.05 16.38
N TYR A 218 11.97 -7.83 16.09
CA TYR A 218 11.44 -6.52 15.71
C TYR A 218 10.63 -5.90 16.85
N CYS A 219 10.81 -4.61 17.09
CA CYS A 219 10.01 -3.85 18.05
C CYS A 219 9.25 -2.73 17.36
N ILE A 220 7.97 -2.60 17.68
CA ILE A 220 7.15 -1.45 17.31
C ILE A 220 6.59 -0.78 18.57
N ALA A 221 6.22 0.49 18.48
CA ALA A 221 5.46 1.20 19.50
C ALA A 221 4.14 1.69 18.91
N VAL A 222 3.03 1.28 19.51
CA VAL A 222 1.68 1.58 19.01
C VAL A 222 0.99 2.51 19.98
N LYS A 223 0.68 3.72 19.50
CA LYS A 223 -0.24 4.64 20.18
C LYS A 223 -1.69 4.18 19.98
N ARG A 224 -2.46 4.17 21.05
CA ARG A 224 -3.92 3.98 21.04
C ARG A 224 -4.56 5.24 20.46
N GLU A 225 -5.31 5.07 19.39
CA GLU A 225 -6.12 6.14 18.79
C GLU A 225 -7.56 5.93 19.21
N GLU A 226 -8.25 6.97 19.67
CA GLU A 226 -9.59 6.87 20.26
C GLU A 226 -10.57 6.06 19.39
N ASN A 227 -10.61 6.36 18.09
CA ASN A 227 -11.46 5.68 17.11
C ASN A 227 -10.68 4.71 16.19
N GLY A 228 -9.45 4.35 16.55
CA GLY A 228 -8.60 3.49 15.72
C GLY A 228 -8.91 2.01 15.88
N SER A 229 -9.41 1.35 14.83
CA SER A 229 -9.74 -0.09 14.89
C SER A 229 -8.52 -0.96 15.22
N VAL A 230 -7.41 -0.76 14.52
CA VAL A 230 -6.20 -1.59 14.66
C VAL A 230 -5.43 -1.29 15.93
N SER A 231 -5.23 0.00 16.28
CA SER A 231 -4.49 0.36 17.48
C SER A 231 -5.20 -0.14 18.74
N ASN A 232 -6.53 0.01 18.83
CA ASN A 232 -7.30 -0.57 19.93
C ASN A 232 -7.26 -2.10 19.94
N TYR A 233 -7.33 -2.75 18.77
CA TYR A 233 -7.23 -4.21 18.70
C TYR A 233 -5.87 -4.73 19.22
N LEU A 234 -4.76 -4.12 18.80
CA LEU A 234 -3.42 -4.49 19.31
C LEU A 234 -3.32 -4.28 20.83
N HIS A 235 -3.90 -3.21 21.33
CA HIS A 235 -3.91 -2.89 22.75
C HIS A 235 -4.79 -3.81 23.59
N ASN A 236 -5.97 -4.18 23.12
CA ASN A 236 -6.98 -4.87 23.96
C ASN A 236 -7.06 -6.38 23.69
N ASN A 237 -6.68 -6.83 22.49
CA ASN A 237 -6.92 -8.21 22.06
C ASN A 237 -5.65 -9.02 21.86
N ILE A 238 -4.57 -8.42 21.35
CA ILE A 238 -3.29 -9.11 21.20
C ILE A 238 -2.61 -9.28 22.56
N LYS A 239 -2.13 -10.49 22.84
CA LYS A 239 -1.42 -10.89 24.06
C LYS A 239 -0.05 -11.46 23.71
N GLU A 240 0.82 -11.52 24.72
CA GLU A 240 2.06 -12.29 24.60
C GLU A 240 1.74 -13.76 24.30
N GLY A 241 2.49 -14.35 23.38
CA GLY A 241 2.22 -15.70 22.88
C GLY A 241 1.42 -15.77 21.59
N ASP A 242 0.62 -14.74 21.27
CA ASP A 242 -0.18 -14.71 20.06
C ASP A 242 0.69 -14.68 18.80
N ILE A 243 0.14 -15.18 17.69
CA ILE A 243 0.80 -15.18 16.39
C ILE A 243 0.18 -14.12 15.50
N VAL A 244 1.03 -13.28 14.90
CA VAL A 244 0.66 -12.28 13.90
C VAL A 244 1.39 -12.56 12.59
N LYS A 245 0.88 -12.01 11.48
CA LYS A 245 1.53 -12.07 10.18
C LYS A 245 2.20 -10.73 9.88
N LEU A 246 3.47 -10.77 9.48
CA LEU A 246 4.25 -9.59 9.15
C LEU A 246 4.76 -9.67 7.71
N ALA A 247 4.77 -8.53 7.02
CA ALA A 247 5.56 -8.35 5.80
C ALA A 247 6.98 -7.90 6.15
N PRO A 248 7.98 -8.09 5.26
CA PRO A 248 9.36 -7.65 5.51
C PRO A 248 9.44 -6.14 5.79
N PRO A 249 10.47 -5.67 6.53
CA PRO A 249 10.75 -4.25 6.67
C PRO A 249 10.78 -3.54 5.31
N CYS A 250 10.14 -2.37 5.22
CA CYS A 250 10.07 -1.55 4.01
C CYS A 250 10.21 -0.08 4.37
N GLY A 251 10.49 0.76 3.36
CA GLY A 251 10.53 2.20 3.49
C GLY A 251 11.78 2.80 2.86
N ASP A 252 11.59 3.94 2.21
CA ASP A 252 12.60 4.79 1.58
C ASP A 252 13.12 5.89 2.51
N PHE A 253 12.48 6.08 3.66
CA PHE A 253 12.92 7.01 4.70
C PHE A 253 13.77 6.29 5.74
N PHE A 254 15.07 6.59 5.76
CA PHE A 254 16.01 6.08 6.75
C PHE A 254 17.19 7.02 6.90
N TRP A 255 17.89 6.92 8.04
CA TRP A 255 19.12 7.65 8.29
C TRP A 255 20.23 7.16 7.36
N GLN A 256 20.91 8.10 6.66
CA GLN A 256 22.06 7.85 5.79
C GLN A 256 23.39 8.08 6.51
#